data_AF-A0A7X9DL89-F1
#
_entry.id   AF-A0A7X9DL89-F1
#
_cell.length_a   1.000
_cell.length_b   1.000
_cell.length_c   1.000
_cell.angle_alpha   90.00
_cell.angle_beta   90.00
_cell.angle_gamma   90.00
#
_symmetry.space_group_name_H-M   'P 1'
#
loop_
_entity.id
_entity.type
_entity.pdbx_description
1 polymer ?
#
loop_
_entity_poly.entity_id
_entity_poly.type
_entity_poly.pdbx_seq_one_letter_code
_entity_poly.pdbx_strand_id
1 'polypeptide(L)' 'MNQPYSLATAHYDSLIKELFPGEPLPKDSYEAAIEEFVGKCKCGGQFRFKASPRCPRCRSTDFEEDPKGSALFYD' A
#
# COMPACT_ATOMS: atom_id res chain seq x y z
N MET A 1 2.38 -18.92 2.43
CA MET A 1 3.55 -18.19 2.99
C MET A 1 3.21 -17.81 4.42
N ASN A 2 4.04 -18.17 5.41
CA ASN A 2 3.80 -17.90 6.83
C ASN A 2 4.86 -16.95 7.40
N GLN A 3 5.07 -15.83 6.72
CA GLN A 3 5.99 -14.77 7.15
C GLN A 3 5.18 -13.54 7.56
N PRO A 4 5.67 -12.73 8.51
CA PRO A 4 5.03 -11.47 8.87
C PRO A 4 5.05 -10.52 7.67
N TYR A 5 4.03 -9.65 7.60
CA TYR A 5 3.92 -8.62 6.59
C TYR A 5 5.06 -7.59 6.71
N SER A 6 5.50 -7.31 7.94
CA SER A 6 6.70 -6.51 8.22
C SER A 6 7.47 -7.08 9.41
N LEU A 7 8.81 -7.09 9.32
CA LEU A 7 9.66 -7.50 10.44
C LEU A 7 9.50 -6.58 11.65
N ALA A 8 9.24 -5.29 11.43
CA ALA A 8 9.03 -4.32 12.50
C ALA A 8 7.73 -4.58 13.28
N THR A 9 6.73 -5.21 12.65
CA THR A 9 5.43 -5.51 13.25
C THR A 9 5.21 -7.00 13.50
N ALA A 10 6.24 -7.84 13.36
CA ALA A 10 6.10 -9.29 13.39
C ALA A 10 5.40 -9.84 14.64
N HIS A 11 5.65 -9.22 15.81
CA HIS A 11 4.96 -9.57 17.05
C HIS A 11 3.44 -9.32 16.96
N TYR A 12 3.04 -8.17 16.43
CA TYR A 12 1.61 -7.83 16.28
C TYR A 12 0.94 -8.67 15.20
N ASP A 13 1.63 -8.98 14.11
CA ASP A 13 1.12 -9.86 13.06
C ASP A 13 0.78 -11.25 13.62
N SER A 14 1.61 -11.79 14.52
CA SER A 14 1.34 -13.05 15.21
C SER A 14 0.12 -12.94 16.13
N LEU A 15 0.03 -11.87 16.92
CA LEU A 15 -1.13 -11.65 17.80
C LEU A 15 -2.44 -11.51 17.01
N ILE A 16 -2.41 -10.84 15.86
CA ILE A 16 -3.59 -10.71 14.99
C ILE A 16 -4.02 -12.10 14.49
N LYS A 17 -3.08 -12.96 14.05
CA LYS A 17 -3.41 -14.32 13.61
C LYS A 17 -4.05 -15.17 14.71
N GLU A 18 -3.61 -14.99 15.96
CA GLU A 18 -4.12 -15.77 17.10
C GLU A 18 -5.43 -15.24 17.67
N LEU A 19 -5.60 -13.92 17.70
CA LEU A 19 -6.69 -13.26 18.44
C LEU A 19 -7.81 -12.73 17.54
N PHE A 20 -7.61 -12.66 16.21
CA PHE A 20 -8.63 -12.13 15.32
C PHE A 20 -9.83 -13.10 15.24
N PRO A 21 -11.04 -12.67 15.64
CA PRO A 21 -12.19 -13.57 15.79
C PRO A 21 -12.93 -13.85 14.47
N GLY A 22 -12.52 -13.22 13.37
CA GLY A 22 -13.18 -13.31 12.07
C GLY A 22 -12.44 -14.16 11.06
N GLU A 23 -13.07 -14.41 9.93
CA GLU A 23 -12.40 -15.05 8.80
C GLU A 23 -11.37 -14.08 8.17
N PRO A 24 -10.14 -14.53 7.89
CA PRO A 24 -9.16 -13.73 7.18
C PRO A 24 -9.67 -13.36 5.80
N LEU A 25 -9.54 -12.08 5.43
CA LEU A 25 -9.86 -11.64 4.08
C LEU A 25 -8.81 -12.16 3.09
N PRO A 26 -9.23 -12.55 1.87
CA PRO A 26 -8.31 -12.69 0.74
C PRO A 26 -7.57 -11.37 0.49
N LYS A 27 -6.32 -11.47 0.02
CA LYS A 27 -5.45 -10.31 -0.22
C LYS A 27 -6.13 -9.21 -1.05
N ASP A 28 -6.71 -9.56 -2.18
CA ASP A 28 -7.35 -8.58 -3.08
C ASP A 28 -8.54 -7.87 -2.41
N SER A 29 -9.30 -8.58 -1.58
CA SER A 29 -10.42 -8.00 -0.83
C SER A 29 -9.94 -7.04 0.26
N TYR A 30 -8.85 -7.38 0.94
CA TYR A 30 -8.22 -6.49 1.91
C TYR A 30 -7.69 -5.23 1.24
N GLU A 31 -6.94 -5.36 0.13
CA GLU A 31 -6.41 -4.22 -0.63
C GLU A 31 -7.54 -3.30 -1.10
N ALA A 32 -8.62 -3.83 -1.67
CA ALA A 32 -9.77 -3.05 -2.10
C ALA A 32 -10.44 -2.28 -0.95
N ALA A 33 -10.62 -2.93 0.21
CA ALA A 33 -11.21 -2.29 1.38
C ALA A 33 -10.34 -1.13 1.91
N ILE A 34 -9.00 -1.29 1.87
CA ILE A 34 -8.07 -0.23 2.26
C ILE A 34 -8.11 0.93 1.25
N GLU A 35 -8.13 0.66 -0.06
CA GLU A 35 -8.24 1.70 -1.09
C GLU A 35 -9.54 2.50 -0.96
N GLU A 36 -10.66 1.84 -0.64
CA GLU A 36 -11.94 2.50 -0.36
C GLU A 36 -11.88 3.36 0.91
N PHE A 37 -11.31 2.80 1.99
CA PHE A 37 -11.18 3.50 3.27
C PHE A 37 -10.30 4.76 3.18
N VAL A 38 -9.14 4.66 2.51
CA VAL A 38 -8.22 5.80 2.33
C VAL A 38 -8.83 6.87 1.43
N GLY A 39 -9.57 6.45 0.40
CA GLY A 39 -10.25 7.35 -0.52
C GLY A 39 -9.29 8.20 -1.36
N LYS A 40 -9.75 9.38 -1.78
CA LYS A 40 -8.98 10.29 -2.64
C LYS A 40 -8.20 11.31 -1.81
N CYS A 41 -6.94 11.54 -2.20
CA CYS A 41 -6.16 12.64 -1.65
C CYS A 41 -6.74 13.99 -2.10
N LYS A 42 -6.56 15.04 -1.28
CA LYS A 42 -6.99 16.41 -1.61
C LYS A 42 -6.37 16.95 -2.91
N CYS A 43 -5.22 16.43 -3.33
CA CYS A 43 -4.59 16.77 -4.61
C CYS A 43 -5.26 16.10 -5.83
N GLY A 44 -6.27 15.25 -5.62
CA GLY A 44 -6.95 14.48 -6.68
C GLY A 44 -6.31 13.12 -6.97
N GLY A 45 -5.15 12.82 -6.37
CA GLY A 45 -4.51 11.51 -6.44
C GLY A 45 -5.31 10.42 -5.70
N GLN A 46 -5.09 9.17 -6.08
CA GLN A 46 -5.73 8.01 -5.46
C GLN A 46 -4.66 6.99 -5.11
N PHE A 47 -4.65 6.51 -3.87
CA PHE A 47 -3.76 5.42 -3.49
C PHE A 47 -4.29 4.09 -4.04
N ARG A 48 -3.46 3.37 -4.80
CA ARG A 48 -3.75 2.01 -5.27
C ARG A 48 -2.58 1.07 -4.97
N PHE A 49 -2.86 -0.14 -4.49
CA PHE A 49 -1.82 -1.17 -4.25
C PHE A 49 -1.18 -1.64 -5.56
N LYS A 50 -1.94 -1.57 -6.66
CA LYS A 50 -1.51 -1.97 -8.02
C LYS A 50 -1.29 -0.77 -8.93
N ALA A 51 -1.06 0.42 -8.35
CA ALA A 51 -0.67 1.61 -9.07
C ALA A 51 0.56 1.34 -9.94
N SER A 52 0.52 1.73 -11.21
CA SER A 52 1.76 1.84 -11.98
C SER A 52 2.54 3.06 -11.47
N PRO A 53 3.87 2.99 -11.27
CA PRO A 53 4.66 4.16 -10.91
C PRO A 53 4.59 5.16 -12.06
N ARG A 54 3.78 6.21 -11.89
CA ARG A 54 3.58 7.25 -12.89
C ARG A 54 3.54 8.61 -12.22
N CYS A 55 3.92 9.64 -12.95
CA CYS A 55 3.76 11.00 -12.45
C CYS A 55 2.26 11.37 -12.37
N PRO A 56 1.72 11.81 -11.23
CA PRO A 56 0.30 12.19 -11.12
C PRO A 56 -0.06 13.41 -11.98
N ARG A 57 0.94 14.21 -12.40
CA ARG A 57 0.75 15.40 -13.25
C ARG A 57 0.75 15.11 -14.74
N CYS A 58 1.76 14.38 -15.24
CA CYS A 58 1.94 14.15 -16.69
C CYS A 58 1.71 12.69 -17.13
N ARG A 59 1.50 11.77 -16.18
CA ARG A 59 1.34 10.32 -16.40
C ARG A 59 2.55 9.63 -17.07
N SER A 60 3.70 10.30 -17.11
CA SER A 60 4.95 9.69 -17.58
C SER A 60 5.23 8.41 -16.79
N THR A 61 5.60 7.36 -17.50
CA THR A 61 6.17 6.12 -16.95
C THR A 61 7.70 6.18 -16.91
N ASP A 62 8.28 7.23 -17.50
CA ASP A 62 9.71 7.48 -17.50
C ASP A 62 10.08 8.13 -16.16
N PHE A 63 10.92 7.45 -15.38
CA PHE A 63 11.39 7.91 -14.09
C PHE A 63 12.92 7.83 -14.06
N GLU A 64 13.55 8.89 -13.55
CA GLU A 64 14.96 8.90 -13.21
C GLU A 64 15.06 9.09 -11.69
N GLU A 65 15.89 8.29 -11.03
CA GLU A 65 16.18 8.48 -9.62
C GLU A 65 17.00 9.77 -9.45
N ASP A 66 16.42 10.78 -8.81
CA ASP A 66 17.18 11.94 -8.35
C ASP A 66 17.96 11.52 -7.08
N PRO A 67 19.31 11.50 -7.09
CA PRO A 67 20.11 11.13 -5.92
C PRO A 67 19.95 12.10 -4.75
N LYS A 68 19.31 13.26 -4.94
CA LYS A 68 18.96 14.23 -3.90
C LYS A 68 17.46 14.25 -3.59
N GLY A 69 16.65 13.53 -4.34
CA GLY A 69 15.21 13.45 -4.16
C GLY A 69 14.83 12.57 -2.98
N SER A 70 13.81 12.97 -2.22
CA SER A 70 13.16 12.06 -1.27
C SER A 70 12.45 10.95 -2.03
N ALA A 71 12.68 9.68 -1.65
CA ALA A 71 11.99 8.52 -2.22
C ALA A 71 10.49 8.52 -1.84
N LEU A 72 9.72 9.36 -2.51
CA LEU A 72 8.26 9.44 -2.39
C LEU A 72 7.68 9.04 -3.74
N PHE A 73 7.49 7.74 -3.92
CA PHE A 73 6.70 7.22 -5.02
C PHE A 73 5.21 7.39 -4.65
N TYR A 74 4.56 8.33 -5.31
CA TYR A 74 3.10 8.47 -5.31
C TYR A 74 2.55 7.92 -6.61
N ASP A 75 1.32 7.38 -6.55
CA ASP A 75 0.43 7.19 -7.70
C ASP A 75 -0.11 8.56 -8.18
#